data_AF-A0A218ZGC0-F1
#
_entry.id   AF-A0A218ZGC0-F1
#
_cell.length_a   1.000
_cell.length_b   1.000
_cell.length_c   1.000
_cell.angle_alpha   90.00
_cell.angle_beta   90.00
_cell.angle_gamma   90.00
#
_symmetry.space_group_name_H-M   'P 1'
#
loop_
_entity.id
_entity.type
_entity.pdbx_description
1 polymer ?
#
loop_
_entity_poly.entity_id
_entity_poly.type
_entity_poly.pdbx_seq_one_letter_code
_entity_poly.pdbx_strand_id
1 'polypeptide(L)'
;MALAEIDVYRVAEGKNTRGTAATRLETCGDVVRTVIKAGALKLKEKTVEAVVEHITQTLQKEDGGYYEPLLQPYLKALTALFEFQPNVERLKPEVWLQVVDFCIQGLTTYLDEHDGDVPRSFSGNGASHPSGCMAKSSHARNHEGSLNRQNVEEILQTLHLLLSAPQTPLASRYVAIGNATIRLLLLLGSSASQLHQVAFSILNIVLDFSREERVTFCQSAAQDILPVICRLWQGKALAKDEMLNSIRDEMLSLIFSVHLHLERALMDEDTPDDLTSKLEELLEAFKADYAKRSDRDQLQLDDLDMADFGKKHEDIPFYLYLFQLRPHNLKAERNWAILRTIGIIERLVCIGQQRMISAINAKDVNGDDHPRKRQRMLRYSDRLLDPLRAKDENLRLAGLQIVPFVLQDSQIPASALTALLTQLRICAGDKRGNISAWALLAIAR
;
A
#
# COMPACT_ATOMS: atom_id res chain seq x y z
N MET A 1 -26.57 -1.64 -33.09
CA MET A 1 -25.37 -1.74 -33.96
C MET A 1 -24.35 -2.69 -33.38
N ALA A 2 -23.85 -2.46 -32.16
CA ALA A 2 -22.92 -3.38 -31.49
C ALA A 2 -23.44 -4.84 -31.41
N LEU A 3 -24.67 -5.06 -30.93
CA LEU A 3 -25.27 -6.40 -30.84
C LEU A 3 -25.35 -7.13 -32.19
N ALA A 4 -25.78 -6.43 -33.25
CA ALA A 4 -25.86 -7.01 -34.58
C ALA A 4 -24.47 -7.39 -35.14
N GLU A 5 -23.44 -6.60 -34.85
CA GLU A 5 -22.08 -6.91 -35.27
C GLU A 5 -21.45 -8.03 -34.40
N ILE A 6 -21.89 -8.19 -33.14
CA ILE A 6 -21.52 -9.33 -32.28
C ILE A 6 -22.04 -10.63 -32.90
N ASP A 7 -23.29 -10.64 -33.39
CA ASP A 7 -23.84 -11.82 -34.07
C ASP A 7 -23.05 -12.18 -35.33
N VAL A 8 -22.66 -11.18 -36.12
CA VAL A 8 -21.78 -11.37 -37.29
C VAL A 8 -20.42 -11.93 -36.88
N TYR A 9 -19.83 -11.43 -35.80
CA TYR A 9 -18.56 -11.92 -35.27
C TYR A 9 -18.65 -13.37 -34.75
N ARG A 10 -19.77 -13.75 -34.12
CA ARG A 10 -20.02 -15.13 -33.62
C ARG A 10 -20.15 -16.14 -34.76
N VAL A 11 -20.84 -15.77 -35.84
CA VAL A 11 -21.17 -16.67 -36.96
C VAL A 11 -20.04 -16.74 -38.01
N ALA A 12 -19.06 -15.84 -37.97
CA ALA A 12 -17.98 -15.79 -38.95
C ALA A 12 -17.00 -16.98 -38.84
N GLU A 13 -17.13 -17.96 -39.75
CA GLU A 13 -16.22 -19.12 -39.84
C GLU A 13 -14.88 -18.82 -40.54
N GLY A 14 -14.82 -17.76 -41.35
CA GLY A 14 -13.62 -17.37 -42.11
C GLY A 14 -12.71 -16.39 -41.35
N LYS A 15 -11.39 -16.60 -41.36
CA LYS A 15 -10.42 -15.70 -40.69
C LYS A 15 -10.55 -14.24 -41.14
N ASN A 16 -10.75 -14.00 -42.43
CA ASN A 16 -10.87 -12.63 -42.98
C ASN A 16 -12.21 -11.96 -42.63
N THR A 17 -13.31 -12.72 -42.62
CA THR A 17 -14.64 -12.20 -42.27
C THR A 17 -14.71 -11.92 -40.76
N ARG A 18 -14.16 -12.82 -39.93
CA ARG A 18 -14.03 -12.61 -38.48
C ARG A 18 -13.14 -11.42 -38.14
N GLY A 19 -12.00 -11.26 -38.84
CA GLY A 19 -11.13 -10.09 -38.68
C GLY A 19 -11.81 -8.77 -39.04
N THR A 20 -12.58 -8.75 -40.13
CA THR A 20 -13.33 -7.54 -40.54
C THR A 20 -14.42 -7.19 -39.51
N ALA A 21 -15.16 -8.19 -39.01
CA ALA A 21 -16.15 -7.99 -37.96
C ALA A 21 -15.50 -7.51 -36.65
N ALA A 22 -14.32 -8.04 -36.30
CA ALA A 22 -13.56 -7.58 -35.13
C ALA A 22 -13.20 -6.09 -35.22
N THR A 23 -12.69 -5.63 -36.36
CA THR A 23 -12.34 -4.20 -36.57
C THR A 23 -13.58 -3.30 -36.51
N ARG A 24 -14.72 -3.76 -37.02
CA ARG A 24 -15.99 -3.02 -36.92
C ARG A 24 -16.49 -2.95 -35.48
N LEU A 25 -16.37 -4.03 -34.72
CA LEU A 25 -16.69 -4.04 -33.29
C LEU A 25 -15.79 -3.08 -32.50
N GLU A 26 -14.48 -3.13 -32.72
CA GLU A 26 -13.52 -2.22 -32.10
C GLU A 26 -13.86 -0.75 -32.42
N THR A 27 -14.16 -0.45 -33.70
CA THR A 27 -14.61 0.88 -34.13
C THR A 27 -15.91 1.30 -33.43
N CYS A 28 -16.88 0.39 -33.29
CA CYS A 28 -18.10 0.65 -32.53
C CYS A 28 -17.78 0.97 -31.06
N GLY A 29 -16.86 0.22 -30.47
CA GLY A 29 -16.32 0.46 -29.14
C GLY A 29 -15.74 1.86 -28.96
N ASP A 30 -14.87 2.26 -29.88
CA ASP A 30 -14.21 3.57 -29.85
C ASP A 30 -15.19 4.74 -30.06
N VAL A 31 -16.21 4.55 -30.90
CA VAL A 31 -17.29 5.54 -31.04
C VAL A 31 -18.03 5.72 -29.72
N VAL A 32 -18.42 4.64 -29.05
CA VAL A 32 -19.08 4.68 -27.73
C VAL A 32 -18.20 5.42 -26.73
N ARG A 33 -16.93 5.03 -26.62
CA ARG A 33 -15.94 5.68 -25.75
C ARG A 33 -15.81 7.18 -26.03
N THR A 34 -15.69 7.56 -27.30
CA THR A 34 -15.52 8.96 -27.71
C THR A 34 -16.74 9.81 -27.38
N VAL A 35 -17.94 9.27 -27.65
CA VAL A 35 -19.21 9.95 -27.33
C VAL A 35 -19.37 10.12 -25.82
N ILE A 36 -19.07 9.09 -25.02
CA ILE A 36 -19.12 9.17 -23.55
C ILE A 36 -18.14 10.23 -23.05
N LYS A 37 -16.89 10.20 -23.52
CA LYS A 37 -15.86 11.17 -23.10
C LYS A 37 -16.27 12.62 -23.42
N ALA A 38 -16.86 12.86 -24.58
CA ALA A 38 -17.35 14.18 -24.96
C ALA A 38 -18.64 14.59 -24.21
N GLY A 39 -19.45 13.61 -23.81
CA GLY A 39 -20.78 13.80 -23.24
C GLY A 39 -20.88 13.69 -21.73
N ALA A 40 -19.86 13.19 -21.02
CA ALA A 40 -19.95 12.73 -19.62
C ALA A 40 -20.56 13.77 -18.66
N LEU A 41 -20.23 15.06 -18.85
CA LEU A 41 -20.75 16.17 -18.03
C LEU A 41 -22.24 16.47 -18.25
N LYS A 42 -22.80 16.03 -19.38
CA LYS A 42 -24.17 16.32 -19.84
C LYS A 42 -25.11 15.13 -19.72
N LEU A 43 -24.59 13.95 -19.39
CA LEU A 43 -25.41 12.75 -19.25
C LEU A 43 -26.33 12.88 -18.03
N LYS A 44 -27.57 12.42 -18.20
CA LYS A 44 -28.53 12.30 -17.10
C LYS A 44 -28.44 10.91 -16.50
N GLU A 45 -28.86 10.77 -15.24
CA GLU A 45 -28.86 9.53 -14.46
C GLU A 45 -29.29 8.29 -15.28
N LYS A 46 -30.49 8.32 -15.86
CA LYS A 46 -31.01 7.20 -16.68
C LYS A 46 -30.11 6.83 -17.86
N THR A 47 -29.42 7.80 -18.45
CA THR A 47 -28.49 7.55 -19.56
C THR A 47 -27.19 6.94 -19.06
N VAL A 48 -26.68 7.40 -17.91
CA VAL A 48 -25.51 6.80 -17.26
C VAL A 48 -25.82 5.33 -16.94
N GLU A 49 -26.96 5.05 -16.31
CA GLU A 49 -27.40 3.69 -15.99
C GLU A 49 -27.53 2.80 -17.23
N ALA A 50 -28.19 3.28 -18.29
CA ALA A 50 -28.35 2.53 -19.53
C ALA A 50 -27.02 2.25 -20.25
N VAL A 51 -26.07 3.19 -20.18
CA VAL A 51 -24.71 2.99 -20.73
C VAL A 51 -23.95 1.94 -19.94
N VAL A 52 -24.01 2.02 -18.61
CA VAL A 52 -23.40 1.02 -17.72
C VAL A 52 -23.95 -0.36 -18.01
N GLU A 53 -25.27 -0.50 -17.98
CA GLU A 53 -25.97 -1.76 -18.24
C GLU A 53 -25.59 -2.33 -19.61
N HIS A 54 -25.61 -1.48 -20.66
CA HIS A 54 -25.19 -1.87 -22.00
C HIS A 54 -23.76 -2.41 -22.01
N ILE A 55 -22.81 -1.71 -21.37
CA ILE A 55 -21.41 -2.14 -21.38
C ILE A 55 -21.24 -3.46 -20.60
N THR A 56 -21.77 -3.56 -19.38
CA THR A 56 -21.57 -4.74 -18.53
C THR A 56 -22.24 -5.99 -19.10
N GLN A 57 -23.43 -5.86 -19.71
CA GLN A 57 -24.14 -6.98 -20.34
C GLN A 57 -23.55 -7.37 -21.70
N THR A 58 -23.11 -6.40 -22.50
CA THR A 58 -22.60 -6.69 -23.87
C THR A 58 -21.20 -7.28 -23.84
N LEU A 59 -20.38 -6.94 -22.84
CA LEU A 59 -18.97 -7.27 -22.85
C LEU A 59 -18.67 -8.72 -22.43
N GLN A 60 -19.50 -9.30 -21.57
CA GLN A 60 -19.39 -10.69 -21.12
C GLN A 60 -20.04 -11.64 -22.12
N LYS A 61 -19.38 -12.78 -22.41
CA LYS A 61 -19.96 -13.83 -23.25
C LYS A 61 -20.81 -14.80 -22.42
N GLU A 62 -21.81 -15.41 -23.07
CA GLU A 62 -22.67 -16.44 -22.47
C GLU A 62 -21.89 -17.71 -22.05
N ASP A 63 -20.80 -18.03 -22.75
CA ASP A 63 -19.90 -19.16 -22.50
C ASP A 63 -18.74 -18.84 -21.54
N GLY A 64 -18.70 -17.60 -21.03
CA GLY A 64 -17.62 -17.09 -20.21
C GLY A 64 -16.54 -16.36 -21.01
N GLY A 65 -15.82 -15.45 -20.33
CA GLY A 65 -14.81 -14.59 -20.96
C GLY A 65 -15.39 -13.36 -21.67
N TYR A 66 -14.53 -12.67 -22.42
CA TYR A 66 -14.83 -11.34 -22.97
C TYR A 66 -14.78 -11.29 -24.49
N TYR A 67 -15.57 -10.40 -25.09
CA TYR A 67 -15.41 -10.03 -26.50
C TYR A 67 -14.16 -9.14 -26.68
N GLU A 68 -13.04 -9.77 -27.02
CA GLU A 68 -11.72 -9.13 -27.16
C GLU A 68 -11.74 -7.80 -27.94
N PRO A 69 -12.44 -7.66 -29.09
CA PRO A 69 -12.46 -6.39 -29.83
C PRO A 69 -13.17 -5.24 -29.11
N LEU A 70 -14.11 -5.53 -28.21
CA LEU A 70 -14.85 -4.53 -27.45
C LEU A 70 -14.25 -4.25 -26.08
N LEU A 71 -13.47 -5.19 -25.55
CA LEU A 71 -12.97 -5.18 -24.19
C LEU A 71 -12.25 -3.89 -23.81
N GLN A 72 -11.20 -3.54 -24.54
CA GLN A 72 -10.42 -2.35 -24.20
C GLN A 72 -11.20 -1.04 -24.42
N PRO A 73 -11.91 -0.82 -25.56
CA PRO A 73 -12.72 0.38 -25.74
C PRO A 73 -13.82 0.55 -24.69
N TYR A 74 -14.50 -0.53 -24.30
CA TYR A 74 -15.60 -0.48 -23.33
C TYR A 74 -15.13 -0.26 -21.89
N LEU A 75 -14.03 -0.89 -21.47
CA LEU A 75 -13.43 -0.60 -20.16
C LEU A 75 -13.01 0.87 -20.07
N LYS A 76 -12.36 1.41 -21.10
CA LYS A 76 -12.01 2.84 -21.17
C LYS A 76 -13.22 3.76 -21.22
N ALA A 77 -14.33 3.29 -21.78
CA ALA A 77 -15.58 4.03 -21.79
C ALA A 77 -16.19 4.12 -20.37
N LEU A 78 -16.14 3.04 -19.59
CA LEU A 78 -16.55 3.05 -18.17
C LEU A 78 -15.65 3.98 -17.35
N THR A 79 -14.33 3.89 -17.50
CA THR A 79 -13.39 4.81 -16.84
C THR A 79 -13.77 6.27 -17.14
N ALA A 80 -13.92 6.62 -18.43
CA ALA A 80 -14.28 7.98 -18.85
C ALA A 80 -15.67 8.43 -18.36
N LEU A 81 -16.61 7.51 -18.16
CA LEU A 81 -17.94 7.81 -17.63
C LEU A 81 -17.87 8.27 -16.17
N PHE A 82 -17.03 7.62 -15.36
CA PHE A 82 -16.90 7.86 -13.92
C PHE A 82 -15.79 8.84 -13.53
N GLU A 83 -14.95 9.27 -14.47
CA GLU A 83 -14.05 10.42 -14.28
C GLU A 83 -14.82 11.67 -13.79
N PHE A 84 -16.05 11.85 -14.26
CA PHE A 84 -16.97 12.84 -13.71
C PHE A 84 -17.72 12.26 -12.50
N GLN A 85 -17.20 12.50 -11.29
CA GLN A 85 -17.73 11.95 -10.03
C GLN A 85 -19.24 12.12 -9.79
N PRO A 86 -19.91 13.22 -10.21
CA PRO A 86 -21.37 13.31 -10.09
C PRO A 86 -22.15 12.22 -10.84
N ASN A 87 -21.54 11.55 -11.82
CA ASN A 87 -22.15 10.38 -12.46
C ASN A 87 -22.19 9.18 -11.50
N VAL A 88 -21.16 9.00 -10.66
CA VAL A 88 -21.09 7.94 -9.65
C VAL A 88 -22.08 8.20 -8.52
N GLU A 89 -22.11 9.43 -7.99
CA GLU A 89 -22.98 9.84 -6.89
C GLU A 89 -24.48 9.69 -7.20
N ARG A 90 -24.85 9.77 -8.49
CA ARG A 90 -26.23 9.65 -8.96
C ARG A 90 -26.61 8.23 -9.31
N LEU A 91 -25.69 7.27 -9.30
CA LEU A 91 -26.03 5.87 -9.55
C LEU A 91 -26.96 5.36 -8.46
N LYS A 92 -27.98 4.61 -8.87
CA LYS A 92 -28.71 3.79 -7.92
C LYS A 92 -27.76 2.77 -7.26
N PRO A 93 -27.95 2.45 -5.97
CA PRO A 93 -27.12 1.47 -5.26
C PRO A 93 -27.03 0.13 -6.00
N GLU A 94 -28.11 -0.34 -6.60
CA GLU A 94 -28.15 -1.60 -7.33
C GLU A 94 -27.27 -1.57 -8.58
N VAL A 95 -27.29 -0.45 -9.32
CA VAL A 95 -26.45 -0.27 -10.52
C VAL A 95 -24.99 -0.15 -10.11
N TRP A 96 -24.68 0.61 -9.05
CA TRP A 96 -23.32 0.69 -8.51
C TRP A 96 -22.78 -0.69 -8.15
N LEU A 97 -23.58 -1.50 -7.45
CA LEU A 97 -23.20 -2.87 -7.07
C LEU A 97 -22.94 -3.75 -8.28
N GLN A 98 -23.76 -3.65 -9.34
CA GLN A 98 -23.53 -4.39 -10.57
C GLN A 98 -22.18 -4.04 -11.22
N VAL A 99 -21.81 -2.75 -11.26
CA VAL A 99 -20.51 -2.37 -11.85
C VAL A 99 -19.34 -2.86 -10.98
N VAL A 100 -19.47 -2.74 -9.66
CA VAL A 100 -18.45 -3.25 -8.74
C VAL A 100 -18.30 -4.76 -8.85
N ASP A 101 -19.41 -5.50 -8.92
CA ASP A 101 -19.39 -6.94 -9.11
C ASP A 101 -18.76 -7.33 -10.46
N PHE A 102 -19.06 -6.60 -11.52
CA PHE A 102 -18.40 -6.74 -12.82
C PHE A 102 -16.88 -6.53 -12.71
N CYS A 103 -16.43 -5.48 -12.03
CA CYS A 103 -15.00 -5.21 -11.81
C CYS A 103 -14.33 -6.31 -10.97
N ILE A 104 -14.94 -6.74 -9.85
CA ILE A 104 -14.41 -7.79 -8.98
C ILE A 104 -14.33 -9.12 -9.74
N GLN A 105 -15.34 -9.45 -10.54
CA GLN A 105 -15.34 -10.66 -11.37
C GLN A 105 -14.17 -10.63 -12.36
N GLY A 106 -13.98 -9.52 -13.08
CA GLY A 106 -12.85 -9.35 -13.98
C GLY A 106 -11.49 -9.48 -13.28
N LEU A 107 -11.32 -8.83 -12.12
CA LEU A 107 -10.10 -8.98 -11.33
C LEU A 107 -9.88 -10.42 -10.88
N THR A 108 -10.92 -11.10 -10.41
CA THR A 108 -10.82 -12.48 -9.92
C THR A 108 -10.46 -13.44 -11.05
N THR A 109 -11.06 -13.30 -12.23
CA THR A 109 -10.69 -14.08 -13.41
C THR A 109 -9.22 -13.90 -13.77
N TYR A 110 -8.73 -12.66 -13.80
CA TYR A 110 -7.32 -12.39 -14.05
C TYR A 110 -6.40 -13.02 -13.00
N LEU A 111 -6.77 -12.91 -11.72
CA LEU A 111 -6.00 -13.50 -10.63
C LEU A 111 -5.96 -15.02 -10.75
N ASP A 112 -7.09 -15.68 -10.99
CA ASP A 112 -7.17 -17.13 -11.06
C ASP A 112 -6.40 -17.71 -12.27
N GLU A 113 -6.30 -16.97 -13.38
CA GLU A 113 -5.46 -17.32 -14.53
C GLU A 113 -3.95 -17.24 -14.21
N HIS A 114 -3.56 -16.40 -13.25
CA HIS A 114 -2.16 -16.11 -12.90
C HIS A 114 -1.71 -16.66 -11.53
N ASP A 115 -2.61 -17.16 -10.69
CA ASP A 115 -2.31 -17.70 -9.34
C ASP A 115 -1.47 -19.00 -9.39
N GLY A 116 -1.43 -19.67 -10.56
CA GLY A 116 -0.59 -20.84 -10.80
C GLY A 116 0.93 -20.57 -10.80
N ASP A 117 1.34 -19.30 -10.91
CA ASP A 117 2.75 -18.88 -11.07
C ASP A 117 3.35 -18.22 -9.79
N VAL A 118 2.64 -18.22 -8.65
CA VAL A 118 3.15 -17.62 -7.41
C VAL A 118 4.24 -18.52 -6.79
N PRO A 119 5.49 -18.03 -6.56
CA PRO A 119 6.51 -18.80 -5.84
C PRO A 119 6.13 -18.91 -4.36
N ARG A 120 5.41 -19.96 -3.99
CA ARG A 120 5.26 -20.35 -2.58
C ARG A 120 6.57 -20.93 -2.08
N SER A 121 7.46 -20.10 -1.53
CA SER A 121 8.53 -20.52 -0.61
C SER A 121 9.19 -19.31 0.06
N PHE A 122 8.63 -18.84 1.16
CA PHE A 122 9.40 -18.09 2.18
C PHE A 122 9.73 -19.05 3.31
N SER A 123 10.81 -19.79 3.12
CA SER A 123 11.46 -20.60 4.16
C SER A 123 12.93 -20.75 3.78
N GLY A 124 13.82 -20.16 4.57
CA GLY A 124 15.23 -20.57 4.61
C GLY A 124 16.24 -19.45 4.40
N ASN A 125 16.93 -19.09 5.49
CA ASN A 125 18.17 -18.33 5.51
C ASN A 125 19.17 -18.80 4.43
N GLY A 126 19.76 -17.85 3.71
CA GLY A 126 20.94 -18.11 2.90
C GLY A 126 21.30 -16.90 2.05
N ALA A 127 22.38 -16.22 2.43
CA ALA A 127 23.00 -15.20 1.61
C ALA A 127 23.33 -15.77 0.22
N SER A 128 22.69 -15.26 -0.82
CA SER A 128 23.03 -15.50 -2.23
C SER A 128 22.41 -14.40 -3.10
N HIS A 129 23.24 -13.82 -3.95
CA HIS A 129 22.98 -12.69 -4.85
C HIS A 129 21.64 -12.78 -5.61
N PRO A 130 20.93 -11.66 -5.85
CA PRO A 130 19.81 -11.65 -6.78
C PRO A 130 20.36 -11.60 -8.21
N SER A 131 20.61 -12.78 -8.77
CA SER A 131 20.68 -12.97 -10.22
C SER A 131 19.30 -12.66 -10.79
N GLY A 132 19.20 -11.62 -11.61
CA GLY A 132 17.96 -11.23 -12.26
C GLY A 132 17.42 -12.36 -13.13
N CYS A 133 16.37 -13.02 -12.68
CA CYS A 133 15.54 -13.86 -13.53
C CYS A 133 14.34 -13.04 -14.01
N MET A 134 14.55 -12.24 -15.05
CA MET A 134 13.50 -12.03 -16.04
C MET A 134 13.33 -13.34 -16.80
N ALA A 135 12.60 -14.28 -16.22
CA ALA A 135 11.96 -15.30 -17.01
C ALA A 135 10.83 -14.59 -17.77
N LYS A 136 11.05 -14.37 -19.07
CA LYS A 136 9.97 -14.11 -20.01
C LYS A 136 9.03 -15.32 -19.94
N SER A 137 8.00 -15.25 -19.10
CA SER A 137 6.87 -16.17 -19.18
C SER A 137 6.09 -15.81 -20.44
N SER A 138 6.54 -16.36 -21.58
CA SER A 138 5.86 -16.27 -22.86
C SER A 138 4.85 -17.41 -23.05
N HIS A 139 4.40 -18.06 -21.98
CA HIS A 139 3.51 -19.23 -22.05
C HIS A 139 2.29 -19.14 -21.11
N ALA A 140 1.75 -17.95 -20.87
CA ALA A 140 0.31 -17.86 -20.62
C ALA A 140 -0.38 -18.32 -21.92
N ARG A 141 -1.14 -19.42 -21.86
CA ARG A 141 -2.04 -19.79 -22.94
C ARG A 141 -3.09 -18.67 -23.00
N ASN A 142 -2.87 -17.67 -23.85
CA ASN A 142 -3.88 -16.64 -24.12
C ASN A 142 -5.09 -17.34 -24.75
N HIS A 143 -6.03 -17.76 -23.93
CA HIS A 143 -7.36 -18.14 -24.38
C HIS A 143 -8.01 -16.90 -24.99
N GLU A 144 -8.74 -17.07 -26.10
CA GLU A 144 -9.49 -15.98 -26.73
C GLU A 144 -10.44 -15.34 -25.70
N GLY A 145 -10.22 -14.06 -25.37
CA GLY A 145 -11.00 -13.34 -24.37
C GLY A 145 -10.42 -13.33 -22.95
N SER A 146 -9.15 -13.71 -22.75
CA SER A 146 -8.42 -13.53 -21.48
C SER A 146 -8.10 -12.06 -21.20
N LEU A 147 -7.96 -11.71 -19.91
CA LEU A 147 -7.64 -10.35 -19.49
C LEU A 147 -6.13 -10.14 -19.50
N ASN A 148 -5.67 -9.06 -20.13
CA ASN A 148 -4.27 -8.64 -20.03
C ASN A 148 -4.09 -7.59 -18.93
N ARG A 149 -2.83 -7.28 -18.61
CA ARG A 149 -2.47 -6.28 -17.59
C ARG A 149 -3.08 -4.90 -17.82
N GLN A 150 -3.25 -4.47 -19.08
CA GLN A 150 -3.83 -3.17 -19.39
C GLN A 150 -5.34 -3.16 -19.12
N ASN A 151 -6.04 -4.25 -19.38
CA ASN A 151 -7.46 -4.38 -19.04
C ASN A 151 -7.66 -4.35 -17.52
N VAL A 152 -6.77 -5.00 -16.76
CA VAL A 152 -6.77 -4.96 -15.29
C VAL A 152 -6.56 -3.54 -14.77
N GLU A 153 -5.68 -2.76 -15.41
CA GLU A 153 -5.45 -1.36 -15.04
C GLU A 153 -6.71 -0.50 -15.23
N GLU A 154 -7.43 -0.68 -16.34
CA GLU A 154 -8.70 0.02 -16.58
C GLU A 154 -9.81 -0.42 -15.62
N ILE A 155 -9.91 -1.72 -15.31
CA ILE A 155 -10.86 -2.25 -14.33
C ILE A 155 -10.58 -1.67 -12.95
N LEU A 156 -9.32 -1.65 -12.54
CA LEU A 156 -8.89 -1.14 -11.24
C LEU A 156 -9.13 0.37 -11.15
N GLN A 157 -8.84 1.13 -12.22
CA GLN A 157 -9.12 2.56 -12.27
C GLN A 157 -10.63 2.85 -12.20
N THR A 158 -11.45 2.08 -12.90
CA THR A 158 -12.92 2.16 -12.82
C THR A 158 -13.40 1.91 -11.39
N LEU A 159 -12.89 0.86 -10.74
CA LEU A 159 -13.21 0.52 -9.36
C LEU A 159 -12.80 1.64 -8.39
N HIS A 160 -11.61 2.21 -8.55
CA HIS A 160 -11.15 3.34 -7.75
C HIS A 160 -12.07 4.56 -7.89
N LEU A 161 -12.46 4.93 -9.11
CA LEU A 161 -13.38 6.04 -9.36
C LEU A 161 -14.76 5.81 -8.74
N LEU A 162 -15.26 4.58 -8.75
CA LEU A 162 -16.52 4.20 -8.09
C LEU A 162 -16.46 4.33 -6.58
N LEU A 163 -15.31 4.06 -5.97
CA LEU A 163 -15.08 4.10 -4.52
C LEU A 163 -14.73 5.49 -4.00
N SER A 164 -14.21 6.37 -4.87
CA SER A 164 -13.83 7.74 -4.51
C SER A 164 -15.02 8.66 -4.24
N ALA A 165 -16.22 8.27 -4.69
CA ALA A 165 -17.43 9.06 -4.49
C ALA A 165 -17.90 9.00 -3.02
N PRO A 166 -18.42 10.11 -2.48
CA PRO A 166 -19.03 10.10 -1.16
C PRO A 166 -20.31 9.23 -1.17
N GLN A 167 -20.63 8.60 -0.03
CA GLN A 167 -21.86 7.82 0.19
C GLN A 167 -22.04 6.57 -0.69
N THR A 168 -20.95 5.90 -1.05
CA THR A 168 -21.02 4.63 -1.79
C THR A 168 -21.54 3.49 -0.92
N PRO A 169 -22.28 2.50 -1.47
CA PRO A 169 -22.79 1.34 -0.72
C PRO A 169 -21.69 0.29 -0.46
N LEU A 170 -20.55 0.74 0.06
CA LEU A 170 -19.34 -0.05 0.27
C LEU A 170 -19.54 -1.17 1.30
N ALA A 171 -20.46 -0.99 2.25
CA ALA A 171 -20.79 -1.96 3.31
C ALA A 171 -21.05 -3.38 2.78
N SER A 172 -21.65 -3.51 1.59
CA SER A 172 -21.97 -4.82 1.00
C SER A 172 -20.84 -5.49 0.22
N ARG A 173 -19.72 -4.79 -0.06
CA ARG A 173 -18.65 -5.28 -0.96
C ARG A 173 -17.22 -5.05 -0.47
N TYR A 174 -17.00 -4.30 0.61
CA TYR A 174 -15.65 -3.96 1.09
C TYR A 174 -14.72 -5.17 1.25
N VAL A 175 -15.21 -6.31 1.78
CA VAL A 175 -14.40 -7.53 1.94
C VAL A 175 -13.96 -8.09 0.59
N ALA A 176 -14.89 -8.20 -0.36
CA ALA A 176 -14.62 -8.76 -1.68
C ALA A 176 -13.64 -7.87 -2.47
N ILE A 177 -13.84 -6.55 -2.41
CA ILE A 177 -12.93 -5.55 -2.99
C ILE A 177 -11.55 -5.67 -2.35
N GLY A 178 -11.47 -5.57 -1.03
CA GLY A 178 -10.21 -5.61 -0.30
C GLY A 178 -9.42 -6.89 -0.55
N ASN A 179 -10.08 -8.06 -0.49
CA ASN A 179 -9.43 -9.34 -0.76
C ASN A 179 -8.91 -9.44 -2.20
N ALA A 180 -9.69 -9.00 -3.19
CA ALA A 180 -9.26 -8.99 -4.59
C ALA A 180 -8.06 -8.05 -4.79
N THR A 181 -8.09 -6.86 -4.18
CA THR A 181 -7.00 -5.89 -4.24
C THR A 181 -5.73 -6.39 -3.54
N ILE A 182 -5.84 -7.04 -2.38
CA ILE A 182 -4.70 -7.65 -1.68
C ILE A 182 -4.10 -8.78 -2.51
N ARG A 183 -4.93 -9.69 -3.06
CA ARG A 183 -4.46 -10.74 -3.98
C ARG A 183 -3.72 -10.16 -5.18
N LEU A 184 -4.23 -9.08 -5.77
CA LEU A 184 -3.56 -8.37 -6.87
C LEU A 184 -2.20 -7.81 -6.42
N LEU A 185 -2.13 -7.11 -5.30
CA LEU A 185 -0.88 -6.57 -4.76
C LEU A 185 0.16 -7.66 -4.42
N LEU A 186 -0.30 -8.83 -3.97
CA LEU A 186 0.55 -10.00 -3.73
C LEU A 186 1.09 -10.60 -5.05
N LEU A 187 0.26 -10.66 -6.09
CA LEU A 187 0.65 -11.14 -7.42
C LEU A 187 1.63 -10.18 -8.12
N LEU A 188 1.48 -8.87 -7.91
CA LEU A 188 2.33 -7.87 -8.55
C LEU A 188 3.79 -7.96 -8.04
N GLY A 189 4.74 -7.96 -8.98
CA GLY A 189 6.17 -7.95 -8.68
C GLY A 189 6.68 -6.61 -8.14
N SER A 190 7.98 -6.49 -7.88
CA SER A 190 8.57 -5.30 -7.24
C SER A 190 8.69 -4.04 -8.13
N SER A 191 8.19 -4.09 -9.37
CA SER A 191 8.27 -2.96 -10.30
C SER A 191 7.12 -1.99 -10.08
N ALA A 192 7.44 -0.84 -9.48
CA ALA A 192 6.50 0.27 -9.31
C ALA A 192 5.74 0.57 -10.62
N SER A 193 4.43 0.78 -10.51
CA SER A 193 3.55 1.11 -11.64
C SER A 193 2.24 1.70 -11.12
N GLN A 194 1.49 2.37 -12.02
CA GLN A 194 0.18 2.93 -11.72
C GLN A 194 -0.77 1.92 -11.06
N LEU A 195 -0.72 0.66 -11.48
CA LEU A 195 -1.47 -0.44 -10.86
C LEU A 195 -1.25 -0.55 -9.35
N HIS A 196 -0.01 -0.38 -8.87
CA HIS A 196 0.27 -0.41 -7.44
C HIS A 196 -0.36 0.79 -6.74
N GLN A 197 -0.20 1.98 -7.32
CA GLN A 197 -0.73 3.22 -6.74
C GLN A 197 -2.25 3.09 -6.54
N VAL A 198 -2.97 2.78 -7.62
CA VAL A 198 -4.44 2.68 -7.60
C VAL A 198 -4.90 1.54 -6.68
N ALA A 199 -4.19 0.41 -6.64
CA ALA A 199 -4.51 -0.69 -5.73
C ALA A 199 -4.36 -0.27 -4.25
N PHE A 200 -3.28 0.42 -3.89
CA PHE A 200 -3.13 0.93 -2.53
C PHE A 200 -4.17 1.99 -2.20
N SER A 201 -4.52 2.90 -3.13
CA SER A 201 -5.59 3.89 -2.93
C SER A 201 -6.94 3.22 -2.66
N ILE A 202 -7.30 2.18 -3.43
CA ILE A 202 -8.51 1.38 -3.19
C ILE A 202 -8.48 0.75 -1.79
N LEU A 203 -7.35 0.14 -1.43
CA LEU A 203 -7.21 -0.52 -0.14
C LEU A 203 -7.30 0.49 1.02
N ASN A 204 -6.75 1.69 0.86
CA ASN A 204 -6.88 2.79 1.82
C ASN A 204 -8.35 3.20 2.03
N ILE A 205 -9.14 3.34 0.95
CA ILE A 205 -10.57 3.62 1.05
C ILE A 205 -11.32 2.50 1.79
N VAL A 206 -11.06 1.24 1.42
CA VAL A 206 -11.70 0.07 2.03
C VAL A 206 -11.38 -0.05 3.52
N LEU A 207 -10.12 0.16 3.90
CA LEU A 207 -9.66 0.05 5.28
C LEU A 207 -10.14 1.21 6.13
N ASP A 208 -10.15 2.43 5.60
CA ASP A 208 -10.69 3.59 6.34
C ASP A 208 -12.19 3.41 6.61
N PHE A 209 -12.95 2.91 5.64
CA PHE A 209 -14.36 2.57 5.83
C PHE A 209 -14.59 1.47 6.89
N SER A 210 -13.74 0.44 6.92
CA SER A 210 -13.95 -0.75 7.76
C SER A 210 -13.29 -0.68 9.15
N ARG A 211 -12.54 0.40 9.44
CA ARG A 211 -11.68 0.52 10.63
C ARG A 211 -12.41 0.38 11.97
N GLU A 212 -13.66 0.84 12.08
CA GLU A 212 -14.38 0.85 13.37
C GLU A 212 -15.20 -0.42 13.62
N GLU A 213 -15.86 -0.96 12.58
CA GLU A 213 -16.86 -2.01 12.74
C GLU A 213 -16.31 -3.44 12.54
N ARG A 214 -15.22 -3.59 11.79
CA ARG A 214 -14.80 -4.88 11.21
C ARG A 214 -13.33 -5.18 11.45
N VAL A 215 -12.97 -5.20 12.73
CA VAL A 215 -11.59 -5.36 13.23
C VAL A 215 -10.87 -6.58 12.65
N THR A 216 -11.54 -7.72 12.49
CA THR A 216 -10.90 -8.96 11.99
C THR A 216 -10.42 -8.86 10.55
N PHE A 217 -11.23 -8.25 9.68
CA PHE A 217 -10.85 -8.02 8.28
C PHE A 217 -9.65 -7.07 8.21
N CYS A 218 -9.69 -5.93 8.93
CA CYS A 218 -8.59 -4.98 8.96
C CYS A 218 -7.30 -5.60 9.51
N GLN A 219 -7.39 -6.45 10.55
CA GLN A 219 -6.24 -7.18 11.09
C GLN A 219 -5.61 -8.12 10.06
N SER A 220 -6.41 -8.94 9.36
CA SER A 220 -5.90 -9.84 8.32
C SER A 220 -5.27 -9.04 7.18
N ALA A 221 -6.00 -8.05 6.65
CA ALA A 221 -5.54 -7.22 5.55
C ALA A 221 -4.23 -6.49 5.88
N ALA A 222 -4.11 -5.96 7.10
CA ALA A 222 -2.90 -5.31 7.56
C ALA A 222 -1.70 -6.28 7.61
N GLN A 223 -1.91 -7.52 8.02
CA GLN A 223 -0.84 -8.54 8.07
C GLN A 223 -0.42 -9.00 6.68
N ASP A 224 -1.39 -9.24 5.79
CA ASP A 224 -1.17 -9.74 4.44
C ASP A 224 -0.42 -8.74 3.56
N ILE A 225 -0.58 -7.43 3.81
CA ILE A 225 0.04 -6.39 2.99
C ILE A 225 1.46 -6.01 3.42
N LEU A 226 1.88 -6.28 4.66
CA LEU A 226 3.23 -5.94 5.15
C LEU A 226 4.37 -6.46 4.24
N PRO A 227 4.36 -7.72 3.76
CA PRO A 227 5.40 -8.22 2.87
C PRO A 227 5.42 -7.50 1.52
N VAL A 228 4.27 -7.03 1.04
CA VAL A 228 4.18 -6.25 -0.22
C VAL A 228 4.82 -4.89 -0.03
N ILE A 229 4.50 -4.19 1.07
CA ILE A 229 5.11 -2.89 1.39
C ILE A 229 6.62 -3.05 1.53
N CYS A 230 7.09 -4.05 2.29
CA CYS A 230 8.51 -4.30 2.49
C CYS A 230 9.23 -4.50 1.14
N ARG A 231 8.68 -5.37 0.29
CA ARG A 231 9.22 -5.68 -1.04
C ARG A 231 9.31 -4.46 -1.95
N LEU A 232 8.25 -3.65 -2.00
CA LEU A 232 8.21 -2.44 -2.84
C LEU A 232 9.10 -1.33 -2.29
N TRP A 233 9.22 -1.22 -0.96
CA TRP A 233 10.07 -0.23 -0.32
C TRP A 233 11.56 -0.49 -0.60
N GLN A 234 11.98 -1.76 -0.56
CA GLN A 234 13.34 -2.20 -0.86
C GLN A 234 13.67 -2.21 -2.36
N GLY A 235 12.68 -2.04 -3.24
CA GLY A 235 12.84 -2.02 -4.69
C GLY A 235 13.89 -0.99 -5.14
N LYS A 236 14.75 -1.38 -6.09
CA LYS A 236 15.73 -0.49 -6.70
C LYS A 236 15.01 0.48 -7.65
N ALA A 237 14.53 1.58 -7.14
CA ALA A 237 14.01 2.67 -7.95
C ALA A 237 14.70 3.99 -7.54
N LEU A 238 14.92 4.86 -8.52
CA LEU A 238 15.58 6.14 -8.30
C LEU A 238 14.69 6.99 -7.39
N ALA A 239 15.26 7.59 -6.34
CA ALA A 239 14.56 8.43 -5.36
C ALA A 239 13.86 9.69 -5.94
N LYS A 240 13.88 9.87 -7.27
CA LYS A 240 13.29 10.99 -8.01
C LYS A 240 12.12 10.57 -8.91
N ASP A 241 11.67 9.33 -8.81
CA ASP A 241 10.50 8.87 -9.55
C ASP A 241 9.22 9.30 -8.80
N GLU A 242 8.50 10.30 -9.32
CA GLU A 242 7.24 10.74 -8.70
C GLU A 242 6.18 9.62 -8.65
N MET A 243 6.23 8.64 -9.57
CA MET A 243 5.37 7.45 -9.48
C MET A 243 5.70 6.61 -8.25
N LEU A 244 7.00 6.45 -7.94
CA LEU A 244 7.40 5.74 -6.74
C LEU A 244 6.98 6.51 -5.50
N ASN A 245 7.15 7.83 -5.50
CA ASN A 245 6.75 8.67 -4.38
C ASN A 245 5.24 8.58 -4.14
N SER A 246 4.40 8.61 -5.19
CA SER A 246 2.95 8.47 -5.03
C SER A 246 2.56 7.11 -4.44
N ILE A 247 3.18 6.01 -4.88
CA ILE A 247 2.97 4.69 -4.28
C ILE A 247 3.44 4.67 -2.81
N ARG A 248 4.57 5.31 -2.51
CA ARG A 248 5.09 5.42 -1.13
C ARG A 248 4.15 6.23 -0.23
N ASP A 249 3.57 7.31 -0.73
CA ASP A 249 2.58 8.12 -0.02
C ASP A 249 1.34 7.28 0.34
N GLU A 250 0.87 6.44 -0.59
CA GLU A 250 -0.24 5.50 -0.35
C GLU A 250 0.11 4.40 0.66
N MET A 251 1.32 3.83 0.58
CA MET A 251 1.80 2.82 1.54
C MET A 251 1.93 3.39 2.95
N LEU A 252 2.44 4.61 3.09
CA LEU A 252 2.53 5.31 4.38
C LEU A 252 1.13 5.56 4.95
N SER A 253 0.21 6.08 4.13
CA SER A 253 -1.20 6.29 4.51
C SER A 253 -1.85 5.01 4.99
N LEU A 254 -1.60 3.88 4.32
CA LEU A 254 -2.09 2.57 4.74
C LEU A 254 -1.59 2.20 6.14
N ILE A 255 -0.27 2.34 6.40
CA ILE A 255 0.30 2.04 7.71
C ILE A 255 -0.34 2.91 8.80
N PHE A 256 -0.55 4.21 8.53
CA PHE A 256 -1.27 5.09 9.45
C PHE A 256 -2.70 4.61 9.73
N SER A 257 -3.41 4.11 8.72
CA SER A 257 -4.76 3.59 8.89
C SER A 257 -4.80 2.28 9.69
N VAL A 258 -3.80 1.40 9.53
CA VAL A 258 -3.85 0.04 10.10
C VAL A 258 -3.00 -0.23 11.34
N HIS A 259 -2.14 0.69 11.77
CA HIS A 259 -1.19 0.41 12.87
C HIS A 259 -1.86 -0.05 14.18
N LEU A 260 -3.04 0.48 14.52
CA LEU A 260 -3.78 0.03 15.72
C LEU A 260 -4.34 -1.39 15.56
N HIS A 261 -4.67 -1.80 14.33
CA HIS A 261 -5.07 -3.19 14.05
C HIS A 261 -3.88 -4.14 14.15
N LEU A 262 -2.69 -3.71 13.69
CA LEU A 262 -1.44 -4.47 13.88
C LEU A 262 -1.08 -4.59 15.37
N GLU A 263 -1.22 -3.52 16.15
CA GLU A 263 -1.04 -3.56 17.59
C GLU A 263 -1.98 -4.56 18.23
N ARG A 264 -3.27 -4.52 17.89
CA ARG A 264 -4.24 -5.47 18.44
C ARG A 264 -3.91 -6.91 18.04
N ALA A 265 -3.53 -7.15 16.78
CA ALA A 265 -3.12 -8.46 16.31
C ALA A 265 -1.89 -9.00 17.06
N LEU A 266 -0.97 -8.14 17.51
CA LEU A 266 0.17 -8.49 18.35
C LEU A 266 -0.20 -8.76 19.82
N MET A 267 -1.39 -8.34 20.27
CA MET A 267 -1.90 -8.56 21.62
C MET A 267 -2.85 -9.76 21.72
N ASP A 268 -3.47 -10.18 20.61
CA ASP A 268 -4.43 -11.30 20.56
C ASP A 268 -3.74 -12.67 20.72
N GLU A 269 -4.36 -13.64 21.40
CA GLU A 269 -3.73 -14.95 21.67
C GLU A 269 -3.25 -15.69 20.41
N ASP A 270 -4.00 -15.55 19.31
CA ASP A 270 -3.76 -16.17 18.00
C ASP A 270 -2.79 -15.37 17.09
N THR A 271 -1.88 -14.58 17.67
CA THR A 271 -0.89 -13.83 16.87
C THR A 271 -0.07 -14.77 15.98
N PRO A 272 0.09 -14.47 14.68
CA PRO A 272 0.98 -15.24 13.83
C PRO A 272 2.43 -15.15 14.32
N ASP A 273 3.11 -16.29 14.40
CA ASP A 273 4.50 -16.37 14.86
C ASP A 273 5.46 -15.47 14.06
N ASP A 274 5.15 -15.18 12.80
CA ASP A 274 5.97 -14.40 11.88
C ASP A 274 5.61 -12.91 11.80
N LEU A 275 4.59 -12.44 12.53
CA LEU A 275 4.17 -11.03 12.45
C LEU A 275 5.27 -10.09 12.97
N THR A 276 5.91 -10.47 14.08
CA THR A 276 6.99 -9.65 14.65
C THR A 276 8.21 -9.60 13.73
N SER A 277 8.57 -10.71 13.08
CA SER A 277 9.71 -10.72 12.15
C SER A 277 9.42 -9.93 10.86
N LYS A 278 8.19 -9.99 10.33
CA LYS A 278 7.74 -9.14 9.21
C LYS A 278 7.86 -7.65 9.54
N LEU A 279 7.46 -7.26 10.76
CA LEU A 279 7.59 -5.87 11.23
C LEU A 279 9.05 -5.45 11.42
N GLU A 280 9.91 -6.34 11.92
CA GLU A 280 11.36 -6.10 12.01
C GLU A 280 11.98 -5.89 10.63
N GLU A 281 11.65 -6.73 9.65
CA GLU A 281 12.15 -6.59 8.28
C GLU A 281 11.71 -5.26 7.65
N LEU A 282 10.44 -4.89 7.84
CA LEU A 282 9.89 -3.64 7.36
C LEU A 282 10.59 -2.44 8.02
N LEU A 283 10.77 -2.47 9.34
CA LEU A 283 11.46 -1.43 10.10
C LEU A 283 12.88 -1.19 9.57
N GLU A 284 13.64 -2.27 9.35
CA GLU A 284 14.99 -2.18 8.80
C GLU A 284 14.98 -1.64 7.36
N ALA A 285 13.99 -2.00 6.55
CA ALA A 285 13.81 -1.44 5.21
C ALA A 285 13.60 0.08 5.23
N PHE A 286 12.74 0.58 6.12
CA PHE A 286 12.50 2.02 6.27
C PHE A 286 13.73 2.77 6.79
N LYS A 287 14.39 2.25 7.83
CA LYS A 287 15.62 2.84 8.39
C LYS A 287 16.73 2.89 7.34
N ALA A 288 16.93 1.81 6.59
CA ALA A 288 17.94 1.73 5.55
C ALA A 288 17.65 2.68 4.37
N ASP A 289 16.39 2.83 3.93
CA ASP A 289 16.03 3.81 2.90
C ASP A 289 16.31 5.24 3.39
N TYR A 290 15.88 5.58 4.61
CA TYR A 290 16.04 6.92 5.16
C TYR A 290 17.52 7.29 5.38
N ALA A 291 18.32 6.37 5.92
CA ALA A 291 19.75 6.58 6.15
C ALA A 291 20.58 6.70 4.85
N LYS A 292 20.12 6.09 3.74
CA LYS A 292 20.77 6.21 2.42
C LYS A 292 20.53 7.55 1.74
N ARG A 293 19.53 8.32 2.18
CA ARG A 293 19.25 9.65 1.62
C ARG A 293 20.40 10.59 1.89
N SER A 294 20.63 11.52 0.96
CA SER A 294 21.58 12.60 1.21
C SER A 294 21.06 13.48 2.34
N ASP A 295 21.96 14.18 3.05
CA ASP A 295 21.60 15.14 4.10
C ASP A 295 20.48 16.09 3.64
N ARG A 296 20.56 16.62 2.42
CA ARG A 296 19.55 17.52 1.83
C ARG A 296 18.20 16.87 1.53
N ASP A 297 18.15 15.54 1.46
CA ASP A 297 16.95 14.76 1.18
C ASP A 297 16.31 14.18 2.44
N GLN A 298 16.95 14.34 3.59
CA GLN A 298 16.39 14.07 4.92
C GLN A 298 15.60 15.29 5.44
N LEU A 299 14.88 15.12 6.54
CA LEU A 299 14.15 16.20 7.21
C LEU A 299 15.13 17.28 7.71
N GLN A 300 14.95 18.53 7.28
CA GLN A 300 15.81 19.63 7.70
C GLN A 300 15.26 20.33 8.94
N LEU A 301 16.13 20.97 9.71
CA LEU A 301 15.69 21.83 10.82
C LEU A 301 14.90 23.04 10.32
N ASP A 302 15.22 23.53 9.11
CA ASP A 302 14.48 24.61 8.45
C ASP A 302 13.08 24.20 7.97
N ASP A 303 12.76 22.91 8.00
CA ASP A 303 11.40 22.43 7.74
C ASP A 303 10.52 22.47 9.00
N LEU A 304 11.08 22.82 10.16
CA LEU A 304 10.43 22.73 11.46
C LEU A 304 10.15 24.09 12.08
N ASP A 305 9.04 24.15 12.81
CA ASP A 305 8.77 25.21 13.78
C ASP A 305 8.79 24.61 15.19
N MET A 306 9.45 25.29 16.11
CA MET A 306 9.47 24.86 17.52
C MET A 306 8.09 25.06 18.15
N ALA A 307 7.66 24.09 18.94
CA ALA A 307 6.35 24.13 19.57
C ALA A 307 6.24 25.32 20.53
N ASP A 308 5.16 26.08 20.42
CA ASP A 308 4.79 27.11 21.37
C ASP A 308 3.98 26.45 22.50
N PHE A 309 4.65 26.16 23.63
CA PHE A 309 4.05 25.54 24.81
C PHE A 309 2.88 26.34 25.43
N GLY A 310 2.63 27.57 24.96
CA GLY A 310 1.50 28.41 25.37
C GLY A 310 0.25 28.28 24.49
N LYS A 311 0.33 27.62 23.33
CA LYS A 311 -0.82 27.44 22.41
C LYS A 311 -1.51 26.11 22.65
N LYS A 312 -2.85 26.11 22.60
CA LYS A 312 -3.61 24.86 22.55
C LYS A 312 -3.31 24.17 21.21
N HIS A 313 -2.73 22.97 21.28
CA HIS A 313 -2.33 22.14 20.15
C HIS A 313 -3.48 21.33 19.55
N GLU A 314 -4.72 21.65 19.91
CA GLU A 314 -5.90 20.98 19.37
C GLU A 314 -5.97 21.34 17.86
N ASP A 315 -5.77 20.32 17.02
CA ASP A 315 -5.95 20.32 15.55
C ASP A 315 -4.76 20.70 14.65
N ILE A 316 -3.51 20.71 15.13
CA ILE A 316 -2.34 20.91 14.25
C ILE A 316 -1.86 19.55 13.67
N PRO A 317 -1.98 19.31 12.34
CA PRO A 317 -1.41 18.12 11.72
C PRO A 317 0.14 18.17 11.76
N PHE A 318 0.80 17.01 11.74
CA PHE A 318 2.27 16.90 11.73
C PHE A 318 2.96 17.57 12.94
N TYR A 319 2.50 17.23 14.14
CA TYR A 319 3.03 17.73 15.41
C TYR A 319 3.72 16.63 16.23
N LEU A 320 4.89 16.92 16.78
CA LEU A 320 5.48 16.20 17.93
C LEU A 320 5.53 17.14 19.13
N TYR A 321 5.74 16.59 20.33
CA TYR A 321 5.74 17.35 21.58
C TYR A 321 6.60 18.63 21.58
N LEU A 322 7.73 18.64 20.86
CA LEU A 322 8.70 19.76 20.87
C LEU A 322 8.69 20.62 19.61
N PHE A 323 8.17 20.11 18.51
CA PHE A 323 8.24 20.78 17.21
C PHE A 323 7.17 20.26 16.26
N GLN A 324 6.85 21.07 15.27
CA GLN A 324 5.88 20.78 14.24
C GLN A 324 6.48 21.01 12.86
N LEU A 325 5.90 20.38 11.86
CA LEU A 325 6.28 20.62 10.48
C LEU A 325 5.76 21.98 10.00
N ARG A 326 6.59 22.72 9.25
CA ARG A 326 6.14 23.91 8.53
C ARG A 326 5.16 23.51 7.43
N PRO A 327 4.04 24.25 7.26
CA PRO A 327 3.07 23.93 6.23
C PRO A 327 3.64 24.16 4.82
N HIS A 328 3.05 23.49 3.84
CA HIS A 328 3.31 23.68 2.40
C HIS A 328 4.67 23.18 1.89
N ASN A 329 5.29 22.20 2.56
CA ASN A 329 6.48 21.52 2.07
C ASN A 329 6.25 20.01 1.93
N LEU A 330 5.79 19.59 0.74
CA LEU A 330 5.49 18.18 0.42
C LEU A 330 6.69 17.24 0.65
N LYS A 331 7.91 17.71 0.40
CA LYS A 331 9.12 16.89 0.63
C LYS A 331 9.32 16.65 2.12
N ALA A 332 9.14 17.68 2.94
CA ALA A 332 9.25 17.57 4.38
C ALA A 332 8.11 16.73 4.97
N GLU A 333 6.89 16.83 4.44
CA GLU A 333 5.75 15.99 4.82
C GLU A 333 6.04 14.51 4.57
N ARG A 334 6.60 14.16 3.41
CA ARG A 334 7.04 12.79 3.09
C ARG A 334 8.10 12.29 4.07
N ASN A 335 9.12 13.10 4.35
CA ASN A 335 10.18 12.73 5.31
C ASN A 335 9.62 12.56 6.73
N TRP A 336 8.72 13.45 7.15
CA TRP A 336 8.04 13.35 8.43
C TRP A 336 7.20 12.08 8.53
N ALA A 337 6.41 11.77 7.50
CA ALA A 337 5.57 10.58 7.44
C ALA A 337 6.41 9.29 7.55
N ILE A 338 7.57 9.24 6.91
CA ILE A 338 8.53 8.13 7.04
C ILE A 338 9.04 8.01 8.47
N LEU A 339 9.53 9.09 9.08
CA LEU A 339 10.05 9.07 10.46
C LEU A 339 8.98 8.68 11.47
N ARG A 340 7.75 9.20 11.29
CA ARG A 340 6.59 8.84 12.11
C ARG A 340 6.23 7.37 11.95
N THR A 341 6.27 6.85 10.72
CA THR A 341 6.05 5.42 10.43
C THR A 341 7.12 4.54 11.07
N ILE A 342 8.40 4.94 11.02
CA ILE A 342 9.48 4.25 11.74
C ILE A 342 9.18 4.20 13.25
N GLY A 343 8.75 5.32 13.84
CA GLY A 343 8.35 5.37 15.26
C GLY A 343 7.22 4.40 15.61
N ILE A 344 6.18 4.38 14.77
CA ILE A 344 5.03 3.46 14.92
C ILE A 344 5.49 2.00 14.83
N ILE A 345 6.24 1.63 13.80
CA ILE A 345 6.68 0.23 13.60
C ILE A 345 7.65 -0.18 14.71
N GLU A 346 8.56 0.68 15.14
CA GLU A 346 9.47 0.41 16.27
C GLU A 346 8.69 0.05 17.54
N ARG A 347 7.62 0.81 17.84
CA ARG A 347 6.71 0.52 18.96
C ARG A 347 6.03 -0.84 18.80
N LEU A 348 5.50 -1.15 17.61
CA LEU A 348 4.87 -2.44 17.33
C LEU A 348 5.85 -3.62 17.52
N VAL A 349 7.07 -3.47 17.04
CA VAL A 349 8.11 -4.49 17.23
C VAL A 349 8.44 -4.66 18.72
N CYS A 350 8.50 -3.57 19.50
CA CYS A 350 8.71 -3.66 20.95
C CYS A 350 7.60 -4.47 21.65
N ILE A 351 6.35 -4.22 21.29
CA ILE A 351 5.19 -4.95 21.81
C ILE A 351 5.34 -6.45 21.51
N GLY A 352 5.62 -6.80 20.24
CA GLY A 352 5.81 -8.20 19.82
C GLY A 352 6.94 -8.89 20.58
N GLN A 353 8.08 -8.23 20.74
CA GLN A 353 9.23 -8.77 21.47
C GLN A 353 8.96 -8.96 22.97
N GLN A 354 8.31 -7.99 23.63
CA GLN A 354 7.95 -8.10 25.05
C GLN A 354 7.04 -9.29 25.31
N ARG A 355 6.11 -9.55 24.39
CA ARG A 355 5.23 -10.71 24.47
C ARG A 355 5.98 -12.02 24.29
N MET A 356 6.87 -12.12 23.30
CA MET A 356 7.71 -13.31 23.11
C MET A 356 8.54 -13.62 24.35
N ILE A 357 9.15 -12.61 24.97
CA ILE A 357 9.93 -12.77 26.20
C ILE A 357 9.04 -13.26 27.35
N SER A 358 7.85 -12.69 27.51
CA SER A 358 6.89 -13.10 28.55
C SER A 358 6.42 -14.54 28.35
N ALA A 359 6.18 -14.97 27.11
CA ALA A 359 5.79 -16.35 26.79
C ALA A 359 6.91 -17.37 27.05
N ILE A 360 8.18 -17.01 26.78
CA ILE A 360 9.33 -17.87 27.10
C ILE A 360 9.47 -18.02 28.61
N ASN A 361 9.42 -16.91 29.36
CA ASN A 361 9.53 -16.94 30.82
C ASN A 361 8.39 -17.73 31.48
N ALA A 362 7.17 -17.70 30.92
CA ALA A 362 6.05 -18.50 31.41
C ALA A 362 6.22 -20.01 31.15
N LYS A 363 6.87 -20.39 30.05
CA LYS A 363 7.15 -21.81 29.70
C LYS A 363 8.29 -22.39 30.54
N ASP A 364 9.31 -21.60 30.88
CA ASP A 364 10.43 -22.03 31.74
C ASP A 364 10.01 -22.36 33.19
N VAL A 365 8.84 -21.88 33.65
CA VAL A 365 8.30 -22.20 34.99
C VAL A 365 7.69 -23.62 35.05
N ASN A 366 7.35 -24.23 33.90
CA ASN A 366 6.55 -25.47 33.84
C ASN A 366 7.27 -26.73 33.33
N GLY A 367 8.59 -26.73 33.19
CA GLY A 367 9.37 -27.98 33.11
C GLY A 367 10.31 -28.13 31.93
N ASP A 368 11.39 -28.85 32.23
CA ASP A 368 12.55 -29.28 31.43
C ASP A 368 13.66 -28.27 31.11
N ASP A 369 14.72 -28.47 31.91
CA ASP A 369 16.01 -27.79 32.01
C ASP A 369 16.90 -28.14 30.81
N HIS A 370 16.53 -27.66 29.61
CA HIS A 370 17.35 -27.82 28.41
C HIS A 370 17.77 -26.45 27.84
N PRO A 371 19.08 -26.19 27.69
CA PRO A 371 19.58 -24.92 27.19
C PRO A 371 19.26 -24.78 25.70
N ARG A 372 18.10 -24.21 25.38
CA ARG A 372 17.75 -23.81 24.02
C ARG A 372 18.63 -22.61 23.63
N LYS A 373 19.26 -22.71 22.47
CA LYS A 373 20.13 -21.69 21.86
C LYS A 373 19.41 -20.33 21.88
N ARG A 374 19.81 -19.43 22.80
CA ARG A 374 19.26 -18.07 22.90
C ARG A 374 19.40 -17.38 21.55
N GLN A 375 18.29 -17.22 20.85
CA GLN A 375 18.22 -16.35 19.68
C GLN A 375 18.54 -14.94 20.18
N ARG A 376 19.54 -14.31 19.57
CA ARG A 376 20.01 -12.98 19.97
C ARG A 376 18.98 -11.94 19.51
N MET A 377 17.92 -11.77 20.29
CA MET A 377 16.97 -10.67 20.09
C MET A 377 17.73 -9.37 20.35
N LEU A 378 17.83 -8.50 19.33
CA LEU A 378 18.41 -7.17 19.50
C LEU A 378 17.53 -6.42 20.50
N ARG A 379 18.12 -5.96 21.60
CA ARG A 379 17.35 -5.21 22.60
C ARG A 379 16.92 -3.88 22.00
N TYR A 380 15.73 -3.41 22.38
CA TYR A 380 15.21 -2.08 22.02
C TYR A 380 16.25 -0.95 22.20
N SER A 381 17.06 -1.02 23.26
CA SER A 381 18.16 -0.08 23.49
C SER A 381 19.22 -0.10 22.39
N ASP A 382 19.55 -1.27 21.88
CA ASP A 382 20.64 -1.45 20.91
C ASP A 382 20.23 -0.90 19.54
N ARG A 383 18.96 -1.07 19.14
CA ARG A 383 18.42 -0.54 17.88
C ARG A 383 18.44 0.99 17.77
N LEU A 384 18.29 1.69 18.89
CA LEU A 384 18.40 3.16 18.93
C LEU A 384 19.85 3.63 19.10
N LEU A 385 20.68 2.87 19.81
CA LEU A 385 22.07 3.26 20.10
C LEU A 385 23.03 2.99 18.94
N ASP A 386 22.83 1.90 18.19
CA ASP A 386 23.75 1.47 17.15
C ASP A 386 23.90 2.51 16.02
N PRO A 387 22.82 3.12 15.49
CA PRO A 387 22.94 4.20 14.51
C PRO A 387 23.68 5.43 15.08
N LEU A 388 23.48 5.75 16.36
CA LEU A 388 24.11 6.90 17.01
C LEU A 388 25.63 6.73 17.18
N ARG A 389 26.08 5.47 17.30
CA ARG A 389 27.50 5.10 17.43
C ARG A 389 28.17 4.88 16.07
N ALA A 390 27.43 4.95 14.97
CA ALA A 390 27.97 4.74 13.65
C ALA A 390 29.04 5.79 13.31
N LYS A 391 30.06 5.34 12.55
CA LYS A 391 31.06 6.25 11.97
C LYS A 391 30.51 7.03 10.78
N ASP A 392 29.50 6.46 10.11
CA ASP A 392 28.80 7.10 9.01
C ASP A 392 27.92 8.24 9.53
N GLU A 393 28.16 9.42 8.99
CA GLU A 393 27.53 10.67 9.42
C GLU A 393 26.05 10.70 9.07
N ASN A 394 25.68 10.20 7.89
CA ASN A 394 24.28 10.18 7.43
C ASN A 394 23.47 9.17 8.24
N LEU A 395 24.07 8.02 8.57
CA LEU A 395 23.44 7.01 9.42
C LEU A 395 23.22 7.55 10.84
N ARG A 396 24.19 8.32 11.36
CA ARG A 396 24.09 8.93 12.68
C ARG A 396 23.06 10.06 12.72
N LEU A 397 23.01 10.91 11.69
CA LEU A 397 21.99 11.96 11.57
C LEU A 397 20.59 11.36 11.45
N ALA A 398 20.41 10.35 10.59
CA ALA A 398 19.16 9.60 10.48
C ALA A 398 18.74 8.99 11.83
N GLY A 399 19.69 8.37 12.55
CA GLY A 399 19.46 7.84 13.89
C GLY A 399 18.98 8.92 14.87
N LEU A 400 19.62 10.10 14.89
CA LEU A 400 19.22 11.22 15.74
C LEU A 400 17.82 11.74 15.40
N GLN A 401 17.47 11.80 14.12
CA GLN A 401 16.14 12.25 13.68
C GLN A 401 15.03 11.26 14.03
N ILE A 402 15.33 9.96 14.06
CA ILE A 402 14.36 8.91 14.43
C ILE A 402 14.01 8.97 15.93
N VAL A 403 14.96 9.32 16.80
CA VAL A 403 14.79 9.26 18.26
C VAL A 403 13.55 10.03 18.77
N PRO A 404 13.34 11.32 18.43
CA PRO A 404 12.14 12.05 18.87
C PRO A 404 10.82 11.37 18.49
N PHE A 405 10.75 10.76 17.31
CA PHE A 405 9.54 10.10 16.82
C PHE A 405 9.28 8.78 17.54
N VAL A 406 10.32 7.99 17.81
CA VAL A 406 10.20 6.74 18.59
C VAL A 406 9.80 7.05 20.04
N LEU A 407 10.41 8.06 20.64
CA LEU A 407 10.15 8.47 22.03
C LEU A 407 8.75 9.06 22.22
N GLN A 408 8.08 9.51 21.16
CA GLN A 408 6.71 10.02 21.27
C GLN A 408 5.75 8.98 21.84
N ASP A 409 5.79 7.74 21.33
CA ASP A 409 4.82 6.71 21.66
C ASP A 409 5.42 5.51 22.42
N SER A 410 6.73 5.53 22.70
CA SER A 410 7.45 4.43 23.35
C SER A 410 8.05 4.83 24.69
N GLN A 411 7.85 3.99 25.71
CA GLN A 411 8.53 4.14 27.00
C GLN A 411 9.86 3.40 26.98
N ILE A 412 10.92 4.07 27.42
CA ILE A 412 12.28 3.50 27.51
C ILE A 412 12.58 3.14 28.96
N PRO A 413 13.09 1.93 29.27
CA PRO A 413 13.52 1.61 30.64
C PRO A 413 14.69 2.49 31.07
N ALA A 414 14.76 2.83 32.36
CA ALA A 414 15.72 3.80 32.91
C ALA A 414 17.20 3.51 32.54
N SER A 415 17.58 2.23 32.49
CA SER A 415 18.94 1.81 32.10
C SER A 415 19.26 2.13 30.64
N ALA A 416 18.31 1.89 29.73
CA ALA A 416 18.45 2.21 28.31
C ALA A 416 18.41 3.73 28.08
N LEU A 417 17.58 4.47 28.83
CA LEU A 417 17.53 5.93 28.78
C LEU A 417 18.87 6.54 29.20
N THR A 418 19.50 6.03 30.26
CA THR A 418 20.83 6.50 30.70
C THR A 418 21.89 6.29 29.62
N ALA A 419 21.87 5.13 28.95
CA ALA A 419 22.78 4.85 27.84
C ALA A 419 22.53 5.78 26.64
N LEU A 420 21.26 6.02 26.30
CA LEU A 420 20.86 6.94 25.24
C LEU A 420 21.31 8.38 25.52
N LEU A 421 21.00 8.91 26.70
CA LEU A 421 21.43 10.25 27.12
C LEU A 421 22.95 10.41 27.10
N THR A 422 23.69 9.38 27.48
CA THR A 422 25.16 9.38 27.39
C THR A 422 25.64 9.55 25.95
N GLN A 423 25.03 8.84 25.00
CA GLN A 423 25.38 8.98 23.58
C GLN A 423 24.89 10.31 22.98
N LEU A 424 23.69 10.77 23.34
CA LEU A 424 23.17 12.05 22.88
C LEU A 424 24.02 13.22 23.38
N ARG A 425 24.54 13.16 24.61
CA ARG A 425 25.49 14.16 25.13
C ARG A 425 26.77 14.22 24.29
N ILE A 426 27.28 13.08 23.82
CA ILE A 426 28.45 13.04 22.93
C ILE A 426 28.09 13.71 21.59
N CYS A 427 26.92 13.42 21.03
CA CYS A 427 26.45 14.00 19.77
C CYS A 427 26.16 15.50 19.89
N ALA A 428 25.65 15.98 21.03
CA ALA A 428 25.40 17.39 21.30
C ALA A 428 26.70 18.22 21.30
N GLY A 429 27.82 17.60 21.68
CA GLY A 429 29.16 18.20 21.59
C GLY A 429 29.83 18.10 20.22
N ASP A 430 29.16 17.56 19.19
CA ASP A 430 29.71 17.51 17.83
C ASP A 430 29.85 18.93 17.26
N LYS A 431 30.93 19.16 16.48
CA LYS A 431 31.23 20.47 15.89
C LYS A 431 30.23 20.86 14.79
N ARG A 432 29.48 19.90 14.25
CA ARG A 432 28.47 20.14 13.21
C ARG A 432 27.16 20.59 13.83
N GLY A 433 26.67 21.73 13.38
CA GLY A 433 25.41 22.32 13.83
C GLY A 433 24.23 21.35 13.74
N ASN A 434 24.06 20.65 12.62
CA ASN A 434 22.92 19.74 12.41
C ASN A 434 22.89 18.58 13.42
N ILE A 435 24.02 17.90 13.62
CA ILE A 435 24.12 16.76 14.55
C ILE A 435 23.91 17.22 15.99
N SER A 436 24.55 18.34 16.36
CA SER A 436 24.39 18.94 17.69
C SER A 436 22.93 19.35 17.95
N ALA A 437 22.29 20.04 17.01
CA ALA A 437 20.92 20.50 17.13
C ALA A 437 19.91 19.34 17.22
N TRP A 438 20.01 18.32 16.35
CA TRP A 438 19.16 17.14 16.43
C TRP A 438 19.38 16.34 17.72
N ALA A 439 20.62 16.27 18.22
CA ALA A 439 20.90 15.66 19.52
C ALA A 439 20.25 16.43 20.68
N LEU A 440 20.29 17.77 20.64
CA LEU A 440 19.62 18.62 21.63
C LEU A 440 18.10 18.47 21.59
N LEU A 441 17.50 18.39 20.40
CA LEU A 441 16.06 18.10 20.24
C LEU A 441 15.70 16.72 20.81
N ALA A 442 16.53 15.71 20.56
CA ALA A 442 16.34 14.37 21.11
C ALA A 442 16.50 14.32 22.65
N ILE A 443 17.37 15.15 23.24
CA ILE A 443 17.54 15.26 24.70
C ILE A 443 16.36 15.96 25.37
N ALA A 444 15.79 16.97 24.70
CA ALA A 444 14.66 17.72 25.24
C ALA A 444 13.36 16.90 25.32
N ARG A 445 13.30 15.74 24.65
CA ARG A 445 12.17 14.82 24.65
C ARG A 445 12.31 13.76 25.73
#